data_AF-A0A7V2SRF3-F1
#
_entry.id   AF-A0A7V2SRF3-F1
#
_cell.length_a   1.000
_cell.length_b   1.000
_cell.length_c   1.000
_cell.angle_alpha   90.00
_cell.angle_beta   90.00
_cell.angle_gamma   90.00
#
_symmetry.space_group_name_H-M   'P 1'
#
loop_
_entity.id
_entity.type
_entity.pdbx_description
1 polymer ?
#
loop_
_entity_poly.entity_id
_entity_poly.type
_entity_poly.pdbx_seq_one_letter_code
_entity_poly.pdbx_strand_id
1 'polypeptide(L)'
;MMKSLKIEDVDSLCLLRLSAIGDVTHALPVIASLQKAKPSLKITWVIGKVEHKLMQGLTGVDFIVFDKNQGSKAFKKLKQQLKQQKFDVLLHMQYSFRANRVAWKIPAKYRIGFDKKRARELHGLKLTHRIKAVEQQHVLSSFMEFVSVLGVTEKIYCWNISVGQEDEKFALEHIRANKKTVVINPCSSRRYRDWKAENYIKVINYMQK
;
A
#
# COMPACT_ATOMS: atom_id res chain seq x y z
N MET A 1 -24.43 -14.28 -13.99
CA MET A 1 -23.89 -12.91 -14.21
C MET A 1 -23.47 -12.33 -12.87
N MET A 2 -22.21 -11.98 -12.67
CA MET A 2 -21.77 -11.29 -11.45
C MET A 2 -22.34 -9.86 -11.49
N LYS A 3 -23.07 -9.47 -10.43
CA LYS A 3 -23.60 -8.12 -10.28
C LYS A 3 -22.43 -7.13 -10.40
N SER A 4 -22.57 -6.09 -11.23
CA SER A 4 -21.59 -5.01 -11.31
C SER A 4 -21.45 -4.40 -9.91
N LEU A 5 -20.23 -4.42 -9.38
CA LEU A 5 -19.90 -3.79 -8.10
C LEU A 5 -19.63 -2.32 -8.36
N LYS A 6 -20.35 -1.45 -7.67
CA LYS A 6 -20.35 -0.01 -7.85
C LYS A 6 -19.96 0.67 -6.54
N ILE A 7 -19.09 1.66 -6.60
CA ILE A 7 -18.57 2.35 -5.41
C ILE A 7 -19.69 3.03 -4.60
N GLU A 8 -20.76 3.45 -5.28
CA GLU A 8 -21.92 4.09 -4.67
C GLU A 8 -22.61 3.18 -3.64
N ASP A 9 -22.59 1.86 -3.89
CA ASP A 9 -23.19 0.82 -3.04
C ASP A 9 -22.23 0.30 -1.93
N VAL A 10 -21.04 0.88 -1.79
CA VAL A 10 -19.98 0.43 -0.86
C VAL A 10 -19.81 1.45 0.26
N ASP A 11 -20.15 1.11 1.49
CA ASP A 11 -20.01 2.03 2.63
C ASP A 11 -18.74 1.77 3.44
N SER A 12 -18.25 0.53 3.39
CA SER A 12 -17.08 0.09 4.15
C SER A 12 -16.11 -0.72 3.28
N LEU A 13 -14.85 -0.28 3.25
CA LEU A 13 -13.81 -0.90 2.45
C LEU A 13 -12.59 -1.20 3.30
N CYS A 14 -12.08 -2.43 3.22
CA CYS A 14 -10.79 -2.79 3.76
C CYS A 14 -9.74 -2.89 2.66
N LEU A 15 -8.62 -2.19 2.81
CA LEU A 15 -7.43 -2.34 1.98
C LEU A 15 -6.40 -3.22 2.71
N LEU A 16 -5.84 -4.22 2.03
CA LEU A 16 -4.80 -5.07 2.60
C LEU A 16 -3.51 -4.98 1.77
N ARG A 17 -2.48 -4.37 2.36
CA ARG A 17 -1.11 -4.31 1.85
C ARG A 17 -0.15 -4.22 3.04
N LEU A 18 0.65 -5.25 3.26
CA LEU A 18 1.51 -5.39 4.45
C LEU A 18 2.96 -4.99 4.24
N SER A 19 3.40 -4.87 2.99
CA SER A 19 4.79 -4.59 2.59
C SER A 19 4.78 -4.25 1.10
N ALA A 20 5.89 -4.17 0.37
CA ALA A 20 7.05 -3.39 0.80
C ALA A 20 6.72 -1.89 0.64
N ILE A 21 7.58 -1.04 1.19
CA ILE A 21 7.32 0.41 1.31
C ILE A 21 6.95 1.08 -0.02
N GLY A 22 7.64 0.75 -1.13
CA GLY A 22 7.32 1.30 -2.46
C GLY A 22 5.88 1.00 -2.89
N ASP A 23 5.46 -0.25 -2.82
CA ASP A 23 4.08 -0.61 -3.17
C ASP A 23 3.05 -0.08 -2.16
N VAL A 24 3.42 0.15 -0.90
CA VAL A 24 2.55 0.85 0.05
C VAL A 24 2.32 2.29 -0.41
N THR A 25 3.36 3.00 -0.87
CA THR A 25 3.16 4.34 -1.46
C THR A 25 2.27 4.29 -2.70
N HIS A 26 2.35 3.25 -3.54
CA HIS A 26 1.46 3.08 -4.68
C HIS A 26 -0.01 2.78 -4.32
N ALA A 27 -0.31 2.43 -3.06
CA ALA A 27 -1.69 2.33 -2.60
C ALA A 27 -2.32 3.70 -2.27
N LEU A 28 -1.53 4.77 -2.11
CA LEU A 28 -2.07 6.11 -1.84
C LEU A 28 -2.92 6.66 -3.00
N PRO A 29 -2.50 6.56 -4.28
CA PRO A 29 -3.38 6.90 -5.41
C PRO A 29 -4.70 6.12 -5.44
N VAL A 30 -4.69 4.85 -5.00
CA VAL A 30 -5.92 4.05 -4.88
C VAL A 30 -6.84 4.67 -3.84
N ILE A 31 -6.31 4.98 -2.65
CA ILE A 31 -7.08 5.63 -1.58
C ILE A 31 -7.60 7.00 -2.02
N ALA A 32 -6.75 7.85 -2.61
CA ALA A 32 -7.13 9.18 -3.09
C ALA A 32 -8.26 9.12 -4.13
N SER A 33 -8.20 8.15 -5.06
CA SER A 33 -9.25 7.94 -6.05
C SER A 33 -10.57 7.50 -5.41
N LEU A 34 -10.51 6.61 -4.42
CA LEU A 34 -11.69 6.15 -3.70
C LEU A 34 -12.33 7.26 -2.85
N GLN A 35 -11.51 8.03 -2.13
CA GLN A 35 -11.98 9.18 -1.34
C GLN A 35 -12.61 10.25 -2.22
N LYS A 36 -12.05 10.51 -3.41
CA LYS A 36 -12.67 11.43 -4.37
C LYS A 36 -14.01 10.90 -4.90
N ALA A 37 -14.05 9.61 -5.27
CA ALA A 37 -15.25 9.01 -5.84
C ALA A 37 -16.41 8.90 -4.82
N LYS A 38 -16.10 8.60 -3.56
CA LYS A 38 -17.07 8.55 -2.47
C LYS A 38 -16.47 9.10 -1.17
N PRO A 39 -16.63 10.41 -0.87
CA PRO A 39 -16.05 11.03 0.32
C PRO A 39 -16.54 10.44 1.66
N SER A 40 -17.73 9.84 1.67
CA SER A 40 -18.31 9.18 2.85
C SER A 40 -17.81 7.75 3.07
N LEU A 41 -16.99 7.21 2.17
CA LEU A 41 -16.50 5.83 2.24
C LEU A 41 -15.59 5.64 3.46
N LYS A 42 -15.92 4.66 4.31
CA LYS A 42 -15.06 4.28 5.44
C LYS A 42 -13.98 3.33 4.96
N ILE A 43 -12.73 3.79 4.98
CA ILE A 43 -11.57 3.02 4.54
C ILE A 43 -10.79 2.54 5.76
N THR A 44 -10.63 1.22 5.90
CA THR A 44 -9.72 0.62 6.87
C THR A 44 -8.55 -0.05 6.17
N TRP A 45 -7.32 0.31 6.49
CA TRP A 45 -6.12 -0.29 5.93
C TRP A 45 -5.44 -1.24 6.92
N VAL A 46 -5.44 -2.53 6.60
CA VAL A 46 -4.57 -3.52 7.25
C VAL A 46 -3.16 -3.43 6.67
N ILE A 47 -2.23 -2.88 7.45
CA ILE A 47 -0.88 -2.48 7.01
C ILE A 47 0.20 -3.08 7.90
N GLY A 48 1.42 -3.26 7.37
CA GLY A 48 2.58 -3.69 8.15
C GLY A 48 3.05 -2.60 9.13
N LYS A 49 3.61 -3.00 10.28
CA LYS A 49 4.10 -2.07 11.31
C LYS A 49 5.16 -1.10 10.83
N VAL A 50 6.08 -1.53 9.96
CA VAL A 50 7.15 -0.67 9.45
C VAL A 50 6.55 0.35 8.48
N GLU A 51 5.71 -0.13 7.58
CA GLU A 51 5.07 0.65 6.53
C GLU A 51 4.07 1.66 7.11
N HIS A 52 3.37 1.31 8.20
CA HIS A 52 2.48 2.22 8.91
C HIS A 52 3.19 3.49 9.41
N LYS A 53 4.47 3.41 9.78
CA LYS A 53 5.22 4.59 10.22
C LYS A 53 5.23 5.69 9.16
N LEU A 54 5.32 5.32 7.87
CA LEU A 54 5.27 6.25 6.76
C LEU A 54 3.87 6.85 6.54
N MET A 55 2.81 6.20 7.03
CA MET A 55 1.42 6.58 6.78
C MET A 55 0.77 7.31 7.97
N GLN A 56 1.51 7.63 9.04
CA GLN A 56 0.93 8.13 10.31
C GLN A 56 0.13 9.43 10.18
N GLY A 57 0.43 10.29 9.20
CA GLY A 57 -0.32 11.52 8.95
C GLY A 57 -1.45 11.39 7.93
N LEU A 58 -1.68 10.21 7.36
CA LEU A 58 -2.72 10.03 6.35
C LEU A 58 -4.12 10.15 6.98
N THR A 59 -4.88 11.13 6.53
CA THR A 59 -6.26 11.38 7.00
C THR A 59 -7.31 10.57 6.25
N GLY A 60 -8.43 10.30 6.90
CA GLY A 60 -9.57 9.61 6.28
C GLY A 60 -9.35 8.11 6.04
N VAL A 61 -8.41 7.50 6.76
CA VAL A 61 -8.13 6.06 6.74
C VAL A 61 -7.90 5.56 8.16
N ASP A 62 -8.64 4.53 8.56
CA ASP A 62 -8.42 3.82 9.82
C ASP A 62 -7.37 2.73 9.63
N PHE A 63 -6.37 2.66 10.52
CA PHE A 63 -5.29 1.67 10.40
C PHE A 63 -5.44 0.50 11.35
N ILE A 64 -5.28 -0.71 10.81
CA ILE A 64 -5.06 -1.94 11.59
C ILE A 64 -3.63 -2.40 11.35
N VAL A 65 -2.77 -2.18 12.34
CA VAL A 65 -1.34 -2.47 12.24
C VAL A 65 -1.05 -3.94 12.51
N PHE A 66 -0.48 -4.62 11.51
CA PHE A 66 -0.02 -5.99 11.58
C PHE A 66 1.49 -6.06 11.82
N ASP A 67 1.88 -6.49 13.01
CA ASP A 67 3.28 -6.69 13.38
C ASP A 67 3.72 -8.14 13.11
N LYS A 68 4.46 -8.35 12.00
CA LYS A 68 4.94 -9.67 11.60
C LYS A 68 5.84 -10.34 12.63
N ASN A 69 6.50 -9.57 13.50
CA ASN A 69 7.42 -10.09 14.51
C ASN A 69 6.68 -10.73 15.69
N GLN A 70 5.37 -10.47 15.83
CA GLN A 70 4.54 -11.05 16.90
C GLN A 70 3.95 -12.43 16.54
N GLY A 71 4.27 -12.98 15.37
CA GLY A 71 3.86 -14.33 14.98
C GLY A 71 2.36 -14.59 15.14
N SER A 72 1.99 -15.62 15.91
CA SER A 72 0.57 -15.99 16.16
C SER A 72 -0.20 -14.92 16.95
N LYS A 73 0.47 -14.16 17.83
CA LYS A 73 -0.16 -13.07 18.59
C LYS A 73 -0.66 -11.97 17.65
N ALA A 74 0.04 -11.70 16.56
CA ALA A 74 -0.39 -10.75 15.52
C ALA A 74 -1.76 -11.12 14.94
N PHE A 75 -1.98 -12.41 14.66
CA PHE A 75 -3.26 -12.91 14.13
C PHE A 75 -4.38 -12.86 15.17
N LYS A 76 -4.07 -13.12 16.46
CA LYS A 76 -5.05 -12.99 17.55
C LYS A 76 -5.50 -11.53 17.70
N LYS A 77 -4.55 -10.60 17.72
CA LYS A 77 -4.81 -9.15 17.79
C LYS A 77 -5.63 -8.68 16.59
N LEU A 78 -5.24 -9.08 15.38
CA LEU A 78 -6.00 -8.80 14.17
C LEU A 78 -7.45 -9.29 14.28
N LYS A 79 -7.67 -10.55 14.70
CA LYS A 79 -9.02 -11.10 14.88
C LYS A 79 -9.84 -10.31 15.90
N GLN A 80 -9.21 -9.86 16.99
CA GLN A 80 -9.86 -9.05 18.01
C GLN A 80 -10.28 -7.68 17.46
N GLN A 81 -9.40 -7.00 16.74
CA GLN A 81 -9.69 -5.69 16.12
C GLN A 81 -10.78 -5.80 15.04
N LEU A 82 -10.86 -6.94 14.35
CA LEU A 82 -11.87 -7.20 13.33
C LEU A 82 -13.22 -7.71 13.87
N LYS A 83 -13.33 -8.04 15.17
CA LYS A 83 -14.51 -8.74 15.72
C LYS A 83 -15.83 -8.00 15.49
N GLN A 84 -15.79 -6.67 15.47
CA GLN A 84 -16.96 -5.81 15.28
C GLN A 84 -16.99 -5.15 13.90
N GLN A 85 -16.05 -5.52 13.01
CA GLN A 85 -15.95 -4.96 11.67
C GLN A 85 -16.56 -5.94 10.67
N LYS A 86 -17.29 -5.41 9.69
CA LYS A 86 -17.69 -6.12 8.47
C LYS A 86 -17.49 -5.15 7.32
N PHE A 87 -16.85 -5.62 6.27
CA PHE A 87 -16.58 -4.79 5.09
C PHE A 87 -17.46 -5.21 3.92
N ASP A 88 -17.92 -4.25 3.15
CA ASP A 88 -18.56 -4.53 1.87
C ASP A 88 -17.51 -5.03 0.88
N VAL A 89 -16.33 -4.42 0.88
CA VAL A 89 -15.24 -4.73 -0.04
C VAL A 89 -13.91 -4.92 0.68
N LEU A 90 -13.16 -5.96 0.29
CA LEU A 90 -11.75 -6.11 0.56
C LEU A 90 -10.95 -5.93 -0.73
N LEU A 91 -10.04 -4.96 -0.76
CA LEU A 91 -8.99 -4.82 -1.76
C LEU A 91 -7.74 -5.59 -1.31
N HIS A 92 -7.59 -6.80 -1.82
CA HIS A 92 -6.47 -7.67 -1.50
C HIS A 92 -5.27 -7.39 -2.42
N MET A 93 -4.51 -6.34 -2.11
CA MET A 93 -3.44 -5.81 -2.97
C MET A 93 -2.07 -6.46 -2.72
N GLN A 94 -2.04 -7.72 -2.26
CA GLN A 94 -0.80 -8.46 -2.05
C GLN A 94 -1.02 -9.96 -2.18
N TYR A 95 -0.27 -10.65 -3.05
CA TYR A 95 -0.44 -12.09 -3.26
C TYR A 95 0.42 -13.00 -2.37
N SER A 96 1.21 -12.44 -1.45
CA SER A 96 2.08 -13.27 -0.59
C SER A 96 1.28 -14.15 0.38
N PHE A 97 1.78 -15.33 0.75
CA PHE A 97 1.11 -16.30 1.62
C PHE A 97 0.67 -15.70 2.95
N ARG A 98 1.53 -14.87 3.56
CA ARG A 98 1.20 -14.15 4.80
C ARG A 98 0.01 -13.20 4.61
N ALA A 99 0.01 -12.43 3.53
CA ALA A 99 -1.11 -11.55 3.21
C ALA A 99 -2.39 -12.35 2.92
N ASN A 100 -2.30 -13.47 2.20
CA ASN A 100 -3.46 -14.34 1.95
C ASN A 100 -4.05 -14.89 3.27
N ARG A 101 -3.19 -15.30 4.22
CA ARG A 101 -3.62 -15.73 5.57
C ARG A 101 -4.30 -14.61 6.35
N VAL A 102 -3.78 -13.39 6.27
CA VAL A 102 -4.40 -12.20 6.88
C VAL A 102 -5.74 -11.91 6.22
N ALA A 103 -5.80 -11.91 4.88
CA ALA A 103 -7.00 -11.70 4.10
C ALA A 103 -8.10 -12.65 4.54
N TRP A 104 -7.82 -13.95 4.68
CA TRP A 104 -8.82 -14.95 5.08
C TRP A 104 -9.50 -14.70 6.42
N LYS A 105 -8.90 -13.89 7.30
CA LYS A 105 -9.45 -13.49 8.59
C LYS A 105 -10.26 -12.18 8.52
N ILE A 106 -10.17 -11.44 7.42
CA ILE A 106 -10.93 -10.21 7.19
C ILE A 106 -12.35 -10.58 6.73
N PRO A 107 -13.40 -10.18 7.46
CA PRO A 107 -14.79 -10.40 7.08
C PRO A 107 -15.21 -9.38 6.01
N ALA A 108 -15.27 -9.82 4.75
CA ALA A 108 -15.68 -8.96 3.65
C ALA A 108 -16.65 -9.70 2.70
N LYS A 109 -17.71 -9.00 2.27
CA LYS A 109 -18.72 -9.52 1.33
C LYS A 109 -18.14 -9.74 -0.06
N TYR A 110 -17.47 -8.72 -0.60
CA TYR A 110 -16.75 -8.79 -1.86
C TYR A 110 -15.25 -8.70 -1.64
N ARG A 111 -14.48 -9.50 -2.39
CA ARG A 111 -13.05 -9.69 -2.18
C ARG A 111 -12.38 -9.61 -3.54
N ILE A 112 -11.78 -8.47 -3.80
CA ILE A 112 -11.13 -8.13 -5.06
C ILE A 112 -9.64 -8.44 -4.90
N GLY A 113 -9.08 -9.19 -5.84
CA GLY A 113 -7.65 -9.52 -5.85
C GLY A 113 -7.07 -9.51 -7.26
N PHE A 114 -5.81 -9.94 -7.37
CA PHE A 114 -5.13 -10.07 -8.65
C PHE A 114 -5.75 -11.15 -9.55
N ASP A 115 -5.57 -10.99 -10.85
CA ASP A 115 -5.90 -12.00 -11.85
C ASP A 115 -5.06 -13.28 -11.69
N LYS A 116 -5.42 -14.31 -12.46
CA LYS A 116 -4.76 -15.62 -12.37
C LYS A 116 -3.28 -15.61 -12.78
N LYS A 117 -2.86 -14.77 -13.74
CA LYS A 117 -1.45 -14.70 -14.19
C LYS A 117 -0.55 -14.17 -13.08
N ARG A 118 -1.02 -13.19 -12.30
CA ARG A 118 -0.28 -12.59 -11.17
C ARG A 118 -0.48 -13.31 -9.84
N ALA A 119 -1.60 -14.03 -9.64
CA ALA A 119 -1.88 -14.73 -8.41
C ALA A 119 -0.79 -15.76 -8.07
N ARG A 120 -0.35 -15.78 -6.80
CA ARG A 120 0.61 -16.73 -6.23
C ARG A 120 0.13 -17.18 -4.85
N GLU A 121 0.72 -18.25 -4.32
CA GLU A 121 0.58 -18.63 -2.90
C GLU A 121 -0.88 -18.71 -2.39
N LEU A 122 -1.79 -19.28 -3.18
CA LEU A 122 -3.22 -19.39 -2.87
C LEU A 122 -3.99 -18.05 -2.82
N HIS A 123 -3.47 -16.99 -3.44
CA HIS A 123 -4.11 -15.68 -3.49
C HIS A 123 -5.54 -15.73 -4.05
N GLY A 124 -5.81 -16.68 -4.94
CA GLY A 124 -7.16 -16.89 -5.48
C GLY A 124 -8.19 -17.41 -4.48
N LEU A 125 -7.76 -17.95 -3.34
CA LEU A 125 -8.64 -18.57 -2.38
C LEU A 125 -9.50 -17.51 -1.68
N LYS A 126 -10.82 -17.66 -1.79
CA LYS A 126 -11.85 -16.74 -1.27
C LYS A 126 -11.97 -15.39 -2.00
N LEU A 127 -11.31 -15.16 -3.13
CA LEU A 127 -11.62 -13.99 -3.96
C LEU A 127 -12.99 -14.17 -4.61
N THR A 128 -13.78 -13.10 -4.65
CA THR A 128 -15.03 -13.06 -5.40
C THR A 128 -14.88 -12.33 -6.72
N HIS A 129 -13.94 -11.39 -6.80
CA HIS A 129 -13.65 -10.60 -7.99
C HIS A 129 -12.16 -10.53 -8.25
N ARG A 130 -11.78 -10.27 -9.50
CA ARG A 130 -10.39 -10.11 -9.91
C ARG A 130 -10.25 -8.90 -10.80
N ILE A 131 -9.13 -8.21 -10.68
CA ILE A 131 -8.75 -7.16 -11.62
C ILE A 131 -8.41 -7.76 -12.98
N LYS A 132 -8.46 -6.92 -14.04
CA LYS A 132 -8.12 -7.33 -15.39
C LYS A 132 -6.63 -7.69 -15.51
N ALA A 133 -6.33 -8.75 -16.24
CA ALA A 133 -4.95 -9.05 -16.65
C ALA A 133 -4.56 -8.13 -17.81
N VAL A 134 -3.54 -7.30 -17.59
CA VAL A 134 -2.94 -6.43 -18.62
C VAL A 134 -1.45 -6.77 -18.68
N GLU A 135 -0.95 -7.06 -19.88
CA GLU A 135 0.44 -7.44 -20.05
C GLU A 135 1.37 -6.24 -19.93
N GLN A 136 2.57 -6.47 -19.38
CA GLN A 136 3.63 -5.46 -19.21
C GLN A 136 3.17 -4.18 -18.48
N GLN A 137 2.17 -4.30 -17.61
CA GLN A 137 1.59 -3.17 -16.90
C GLN A 137 2.47 -2.71 -15.74
N HIS A 138 2.69 -1.40 -15.63
CA HIS A 138 3.34 -0.81 -14.45
C HIS A 138 2.56 -1.14 -13.16
N VAL A 139 3.26 -1.36 -12.05
CA VAL A 139 2.65 -1.79 -10.77
C VAL A 139 1.58 -0.83 -10.26
N LEU A 140 1.81 0.48 -10.37
CA LEU A 140 0.83 1.51 -10.03
C LEU A 140 -0.46 1.37 -10.85
N SER A 141 -0.33 1.22 -12.18
CA SER A 141 -1.49 1.05 -13.06
C SER A 141 -2.25 -0.23 -12.73
N SER A 142 -1.54 -1.30 -12.38
CA SER A 142 -2.15 -2.54 -11.87
C SER A 142 -2.94 -2.32 -10.58
N PHE A 143 -2.50 -1.42 -9.70
CA PHE A 143 -3.23 -1.10 -8.46
C PHE A 143 -4.48 -0.28 -8.76
N MET A 144 -4.42 0.63 -9.74
CA MET A 144 -5.59 1.38 -10.17
C MET A 144 -6.67 0.51 -10.82
N GLU A 145 -6.36 -0.71 -11.27
CA GLU A 145 -7.40 -1.63 -11.73
C GLU A 145 -8.34 -2.09 -10.61
N PHE A 146 -7.91 -2.06 -9.34
CA PHE A 146 -8.82 -2.33 -8.22
C PHE A 146 -9.90 -1.25 -8.11
N VAL A 147 -9.53 0.00 -8.38
CA VAL A 147 -10.44 1.16 -8.45
C VAL A 147 -11.40 0.99 -9.62
N SER A 148 -10.88 0.60 -10.80
CA SER A 148 -11.71 0.33 -12.00
C SER A 148 -12.79 -0.73 -11.74
N VAL A 149 -12.50 -1.79 -10.96
CA VAL A 149 -13.47 -2.86 -10.65
C VAL A 149 -14.67 -2.32 -9.84
N LEU A 150 -14.51 -1.22 -9.12
CA LEU A 150 -15.57 -0.56 -8.37
C LEU A 150 -16.35 0.47 -9.22
N GLY A 151 -16.11 0.52 -10.53
CA GLY A 151 -16.78 1.45 -11.44
C GLY A 151 -16.24 2.88 -11.40
N VAL A 152 -15.18 3.14 -10.63
CA VAL A 152 -14.54 4.45 -10.55
C VAL A 152 -13.68 4.69 -11.79
N THR A 153 -14.06 5.70 -12.58
CA THR A 153 -13.40 6.05 -13.84
C THR A 153 -12.27 7.05 -13.64
N GLU A 154 -12.45 8.03 -12.75
CA GLU A 154 -11.45 9.04 -12.46
C GLU A 154 -10.35 8.48 -11.53
N LYS A 155 -9.10 8.57 -11.99
CA LYS A 155 -7.92 8.06 -11.29
C LYS A 155 -7.08 9.24 -10.78
N ILE A 156 -6.95 9.35 -9.46
CA ILE A 156 -6.20 10.40 -8.78
C ILE A 156 -4.82 9.89 -8.40
N TYR A 157 -3.79 10.50 -8.99
CA TYR A 157 -2.39 10.18 -8.72
C TYR A 157 -1.80 11.15 -7.71
N CYS A 158 -2.16 10.97 -6.44
CA CYS A 158 -1.66 11.77 -5.33
C CYS A 158 -0.99 10.89 -4.27
N TRP A 159 0.22 11.27 -3.87
CA TRP A 159 0.97 10.65 -2.78
C TRP A 159 0.99 11.61 -1.59
N ASN A 160 -0.17 11.77 -0.96
CA ASN A 160 -0.34 12.63 0.21
C ASN A 160 0.31 11.98 1.44
N ILE A 161 1.65 12.01 1.49
CA ILE A 161 2.46 11.55 2.62
C ILE A 161 2.80 12.77 3.45
N SER A 162 2.17 12.91 4.61
CA SER A 162 2.48 13.99 5.54
C SER A 162 3.88 13.79 6.11
N VAL A 163 4.64 14.88 6.17
CA VAL A 163 5.93 14.93 6.87
C VAL A 163 5.67 15.44 8.28
N GLY A 164 6.17 14.73 9.29
CA GLY A 164 6.01 15.14 10.68
C GLY A 164 6.97 16.27 11.06
N GLN A 165 6.64 17.02 12.11
CA GLN A 165 7.51 18.08 12.64
C GLN A 165 8.90 17.55 13.06
N GLU A 166 8.97 16.33 13.59
CA GLU A 166 10.24 15.69 13.94
C GLU A 166 11.10 15.38 12.71
N ASP A 167 10.48 14.93 11.60
CA ASP A 167 11.18 14.67 10.34
C ASP A 167 11.67 15.97 9.69
N GLU A 168 10.86 17.03 9.74
CA GLU A 168 11.27 18.37 9.29
C GLU A 168 12.46 18.90 10.10
N LYS A 169 12.39 18.77 11.44
CA LYS A 169 13.49 19.16 12.32
C LYS A 169 14.76 18.37 12.01
N PHE A 170 14.65 17.05 11.85
CA PHE A 170 15.78 16.21 11.46
C PHE A 170 16.39 16.68 10.13
N ALA A 171 15.56 16.98 9.13
CA ALA A 171 16.03 17.46 7.84
C ALA A 171 16.76 18.81 7.97
N LEU A 172 16.24 19.76 8.74
CA LEU A 172 16.86 21.07 8.95
C LEU A 172 18.18 21.01 9.72
N GLU A 173 18.34 20.04 10.62
CA GLU A 173 19.61 19.81 11.34
C GLU A 173 20.71 19.25 10.42
N HIS A 174 20.35 18.50 9.37
CA HIS A 174 21.30 17.82 8.49
C HIS A 174 21.51 18.53 7.14
N ILE A 175 20.54 19.33 6.69
CA ILE A 175 20.55 20.03 5.41
C ILE A 175 20.79 21.52 5.66
N ARG A 176 21.93 22.02 5.22
CA ARG A 176 22.27 23.45 5.36
C ARG A 176 21.47 24.27 4.34
N ALA A 177 20.60 25.16 4.83
CA ALA A 177 19.70 25.98 4.00
C ALA A 177 20.40 26.73 2.84
N ASN A 178 21.64 27.17 3.04
CA ASN A 178 22.40 27.96 2.06
C ASN A 178 23.37 27.13 1.21
N LYS A 179 23.23 25.80 1.18
CA LYS A 179 24.03 24.93 0.30
C LYS A 179 23.16 23.96 -0.48
N LYS A 180 23.45 23.82 -1.78
CA LYS A 180 22.90 22.74 -2.59
C LYS A 180 23.28 21.41 -1.95
N THR A 181 22.28 20.57 -1.70
CA THR A 181 22.45 19.27 -1.04
C THR A 181 21.97 18.17 -1.98
N VAL A 182 22.74 17.10 -2.09
CA VAL A 182 22.38 15.90 -2.86
C VAL A 182 22.21 14.74 -1.89
N VAL A 183 21.08 14.06 -1.98
CA VAL A 183 20.77 12.88 -1.17
C VAL A 183 21.11 11.62 -1.97
N ILE A 184 21.88 10.71 -1.37
CA ILE A 184 22.25 9.43 -1.97
C ILE A 184 21.63 8.33 -1.12
N ASN A 185 20.86 7.44 -1.74
CA ASN A 185 20.36 6.21 -1.13
C ASN A 185 21.08 5.01 -1.77
N PRO A 186 22.24 4.58 -1.24
CA PRO A 186 23.15 3.69 -1.95
C PRO A 186 22.79 2.19 -1.82
N CYS A 187 21.89 1.86 -0.90
CA CYS A 187 21.64 0.49 -0.49
C CYS A 187 20.22 0.04 -0.82
N SER A 188 20.09 -1.23 -1.19
CA SER A 188 18.83 -1.93 -1.32
C SER A 188 18.81 -3.16 -0.42
N SER A 189 17.66 -3.82 -0.33
CA SER A 189 17.57 -5.11 0.39
C SER A 189 18.31 -6.26 -0.30
N ARG A 190 18.87 -6.06 -1.50
CA ARG A 190 19.61 -7.10 -2.22
C ARG A 190 20.88 -6.50 -2.82
N ARG A 191 22.03 -6.90 -2.26
CA ARG A 191 23.35 -6.35 -2.59
C ARG A 191 23.69 -6.28 -4.09
N TYR A 192 23.19 -7.20 -4.92
CA TYR A 192 23.45 -7.15 -6.38
C TYR A 192 22.78 -5.97 -7.10
N ARG A 193 21.80 -5.30 -6.47
CA ARG A 193 21.17 -4.08 -7.00
C ARG A 193 21.88 -2.82 -6.51
N ASP A 194 22.82 -2.96 -5.60
CA ASP A 194 23.56 -1.83 -5.05
C ASP A 194 24.69 -1.48 -6.03
N TRP A 195 24.89 -0.19 -6.26
CA TRP A 195 26.00 0.24 -7.10
C TRP A 195 27.31 0.11 -6.33
N LYS A 196 28.41 -0.11 -7.06
CA LYS A 196 29.73 -0.21 -6.46
C LYS A 196 30.10 1.08 -5.72
N ALA A 197 30.69 0.96 -4.54
CA ALA A 197 31.05 2.10 -3.69
C ALA A 197 32.00 3.08 -4.42
N GLU A 198 32.94 2.54 -5.21
CA GLU A 198 33.90 3.32 -5.97
C GLU A 198 33.21 4.25 -6.98
N ASN A 199 32.05 3.85 -7.49
CA ASN A 199 31.31 4.66 -8.43
C ASN A 199 30.54 5.79 -7.74
N TYR A 200 29.95 5.53 -6.56
CA TYR A 200 29.37 6.61 -5.73
C TYR A 200 30.43 7.66 -5.37
N ILE A 201 31.63 7.23 -4.99
CA ILE A 201 32.75 8.13 -4.69
C ILE A 201 33.08 9.02 -5.89
N LYS A 202 33.16 8.45 -7.11
CA LYS A 202 33.40 9.24 -8.34
C LYS A 202 32.34 10.31 -8.56
N VAL A 203 31.06 9.98 -8.36
CA VAL A 203 29.95 10.94 -8.51
C VAL A 203 30.01 12.02 -7.43
N ILE A 204 30.27 11.65 -6.17
CA ILE A 204 30.45 12.61 -5.06
C ILE A 204 31.57 13.59 -5.36
N ASN A 205 32.74 13.09 -5.79
CA ASN A 205 33.89 13.93 -6.13
C ASN A 205 33.61 14.84 -7.33
N TYR A 206 32.82 14.38 -8.31
CA TYR A 206 32.41 15.20 -9.45
C TYR A 206 31.49 16.35 -9.02
N MET A 207 30.54 16.09 -8.11
CA MET A 207 29.58 17.10 -7.62
C MET A 207 30.19 18.11 -6.64
N GLN A 208 31.38 17.85 -6.11
CA GLN A 208 32.10 18.75 -5.20
C GLN A 208 32.96 19.81 -5.92
N LYS A 209 33.14 19.69 -7.23
CA LYS A 209 33.82 20.69 -8.07
C LYS A 209 32.90 21.85 -8.39
#